data_AF-A0A4Z0V2N1-F1
#
_entry.id   AF-A0A4Z0V2N1-F1
#
_cell.length_a   1.000
_cell.length_b   1.000
_cell.length_c   1.000
_cell.angle_alpha   90.00
_cell.angle_beta   90.00
_cell.angle_gamma   90.00
#
_symmetry.space_group_name_H-M   'P 1'
#
loop_
_entity.id
_entity.type
_entity.pdbx_description
1 polymer ?
#
loop_
_entity_poly.entity_id
_entity_poly.type
_entity_poly.pdbx_seq_one_letter_code
_entity_poly.pdbx_strand_id
1 'polypeptide(L)'
;MKLIKEKIRNDGFYSVGFNPLVKQYIMTVTICHWFWYERYYLISEEEYGWFDSAIQKLDDLANDCYKQGINHPRFYCSELERENTTEQAITLKTLLTSE
;
A
#
# COMPACT_ATOMS: atom_id res chain seq x y z
N MET A 1 -6.86 4.30 2.10
CA MET A 1 -7.12 3.34 3.22
C MET A 1 -6.58 3.94 4.52
N LYS A 2 -7.27 3.84 5.68
CA LYS A 2 -6.75 4.40 6.94
C LYS A 2 -5.66 3.53 7.58
N LEU A 3 -4.49 4.11 7.86
CA LEU A 3 -3.37 3.47 8.55
C LEU A 3 -3.11 4.13 9.90
N ILE A 4 -2.69 3.35 10.90
CA ILE A 4 -2.21 3.85 12.18
C ILE A 4 -0.68 3.84 12.19
N LYS A 5 -0.09 4.83 12.88
CA LYS A 5 1.36 5.06 12.92
C LYS A 5 1.97 5.14 11.51
N GLU A 6 1.24 5.79 10.60
CA GLU A 6 1.67 5.95 9.22
C GLU A 6 2.96 6.78 9.13
N LYS A 7 3.89 6.32 8.31
CA LYS A 7 5.13 6.98 7.98
C LYS A 7 5.18 7.26 6.48
N ILE A 8 5.29 8.52 6.11
CA ILE A 8 5.25 9.00 4.72
C ILE A 8 6.68 9.21 4.22
N ARG A 9 6.96 8.79 2.97
CA ARG A 9 8.29 8.88 2.37
C ARG A 9 8.23 9.49 0.96
N ASN A 10 9.37 10.02 0.50
CA ASN A 10 9.58 10.57 -0.85
C ASN A 10 8.46 11.52 -1.28
N ASP A 11 8.19 12.54 -0.47
CA ASP A 11 7.16 13.56 -0.74
C ASP A 11 5.76 12.98 -1.03
N GLY A 12 5.46 11.80 -0.47
CA GLY A 12 4.18 11.11 -0.67
C GLY A 12 4.18 10.08 -1.81
N PHE A 13 5.34 9.70 -2.36
CA PHE A 13 5.40 8.62 -3.35
C PHE A 13 4.97 7.27 -2.78
N TYR A 14 5.27 7.04 -1.51
CA TYR A 14 4.71 5.92 -0.77
C TYR A 14 4.63 6.22 0.73
N SER A 15 3.78 5.47 1.42
CA SER A 15 3.72 5.43 2.89
C SER A 15 3.68 3.99 3.39
N VAL A 16 3.99 3.80 4.67
CA VAL A 16 3.85 2.52 5.36
C VAL A 16 3.15 2.69 6.69
N GLY A 17 2.33 1.73 7.09
CA GLY A 17 1.61 1.77 8.36
C GLY A 17 0.79 0.52 8.61
N PHE A 18 0.18 0.43 9.79
CA PHE A 18 -0.66 -0.72 10.13
C PHE A 18 -2.13 -0.42 9.86
N ASN A 19 -2.85 -1.33 9.22
CA ASN A 19 -4.30 -1.24 9.11
C ASN A 19 -4.98 -2.14 10.16
N PRO A 20 -5.77 -1.57 11.10
CA PRO A 20 -6.36 -2.34 12.20
C PRO A 20 -7.52 -3.26 11.77
N LEU A 21 -8.19 -2.97 10.64
CA LEU A 21 -9.32 -3.75 10.15
C LEU A 21 -8.84 -5.06 9.50
N VAL A 22 -7.78 -4.98 8.69
CA VAL A 22 -7.17 -6.17 8.06
C VAL A 22 -6.11 -6.84 8.93
N LYS A 23 -5.70 -6.17 10.03
CA LYS A 23 -4.65 -6.61 10.96
C LYS A 23 -3.31 -6.90 10.27
N GLN A 24 -2.94 -6.05 9.31
CA GLN A 24 -1.70 -6.20 8.53
C GLN A 24 -0.98 -4.86 8.38
N TYR A 25 0.34 -4.93 8.19
CA TYR A 25 1.12 -3.78 7.75
C TYR A 25 0.97 -3.62 6.23
N ILE A 26 0.78 -2.38 5.80
CA ILE A 26 0.51 -2.00 4.42
C ILE A 26 1.55 -0.99 3.98
N MET A 27 2.05 -1.19 2.76
CA MET A 27 2.70 -0.15 1.97
C MET A 27 1.69 0.41 0.98
N THR A 28 1.47 1.72 1.04
CA THR A 28 0.66 2.46 0.08
C THR A 28 1.59 3.08 -0.94
N VAL A 29 1.43 2.77 -2.23
CA VAL A 29 2.21 3.36 -3.32
C VAL A 29 1.30 4.26 -4.14
N THR A 30 1.69 5.52 -4.29
CA THR A 30 0.94 6.52 -5.07
C THR A 30 1.29 6.40 -6.54
N ILE A 31 0.26 6.25 -7.38
CA ILE A 31 0.39 6.15 -8.82
C ILE A 31 0.01 7.48 -9.46
N CYS A 32 1.01 8.17 -10.02
CA CYS A 32 0.83 9.43 -10.73
C CYS A 32 0.75 9.18 -12.25
N HIS A 33 -0.41 8.74 -12.73
CA HIS A 33 -0.71 8.64 -14.17
C HIS A 33 -1.75 9.70 -14.58
N TRP A 34 -2.75 9.36 -15.40
CA TRP A 34 -3.82 10.25 -15.85
C TRP A 34 -4.67 10.83 -14.71
N PHE A 35 -4.69 10.15 -13.57
CA PHE A 35 -5.21 10.61 -12.29
C PHE A 35 -4.35 10.00 -11.17
N TRP A 36 -4.43 10.58 -9.98
CA TRP A 36 -3.71 10.11 -8.80
C TRP A 36 -4.57 9.09 -8.09
N TYR A 37 -4.00 7.93 -7.80
CA TYR A 37 -4.66 6.87 -7.05
C TYR A 37 -3.63 6.02 -6.31
N GLU A 38 -4.09 5.27 -5.32
CA GLU A 38 -3.23 4.43 -4.50
C GLU A 38 -3.34 2.94 -4.86
N ARG A 39 -2.21 2.25 -4.70
CA ARG A 39 -2.14 0.79 -4.63
C ARG A 39 -1.64 0.37 -3.25
N TYR A 40 -2.21 -0.68 -2.71
CA TYR A 40 -1.92 -1.19 -1.38
C TYR A 40 -1.22 -2.55 -1.46
N TYR A 41 -0.12 -2.70 -0.73
CA TYR A 41 0.70 -3.90 -0.73
C TYR A 41 0.92 -4.40 0.70
N LEU A 42 0.85 -5.72 0.89
CA LEU A 42 1.13 -6.33 2.20
C LEU A 42 2.64 -6.32 2.48
N ILE A 43 3.02 -5.80 3.64
CA ILE A 43 4.39 -5.86 4.14
C ILE A 43 4.42 -6.51 5.53
N SER A 44 5.58 -7.00 5.94
CA SER A 44 5.78 -7.53 7.29
C SER A 44 6.05 -6.40 8.30
N GLU A 45 5.96 -6.72 9.58
CA GLU A 45 6.38 -5.80 10.65
C GLU A 45 7.88 -5.46 10.56
N GLU A 46 8.71 -6.43 10.17
CA GLU A 46 10.13 -6.23 9.94
C GLU A 46 10.36 -5.19 8.83
N GLU A 47 9.65 -5.33 7.71
CA GLU A 47 9.72 -4.41 6.57
C GLU A 47 9.24 -3.01 6.94
N TYR A 48 8.18 -2.90 7.76
CA TYR A 48 7.78 -1.62 8.35
C TYR A 48 8.90 -1.00 9.20
N GLY A 49 9.63 -1.82 9.98
CA GLY A 49 10.79 -1.40 10.77
C GLY A 49 11.99 -0.93 9.95
N TRP A 50 12.08 -1.27 8.66
CA TRP A 50 13.12 -0.76 7.77
C TRP A 50 13.05 0.75 7.57
N PHE A 51 11.90 1.38 7.84
CA PHE A 51 11.79 2.84 7.77
C PHE A 51 12.85 3.54 8.63
N ASP A 52 13.11 3.02 9.84
CA ASP A 52 14.05 3.63 10.78
C ASP A 52 15.48 3.09 10.64
N SER A 53 15.63 1.89 10.07
CA SER A 53 16.88 1.12 10.12
C SER A 53 17.53 0.83 8.76
N ALA A 54 16.76 0.79 7.67
CA ALA A 54 17.21 0.36 6.36
C ALA A 54 16.36 0.97 5.22
N ILE A 55 16.19 2.30 5.21
CA ILE A 55 15.25 3.00 4.33
C ILE A 55 15.44 2.67 2.83
N GLN A 56 16.68 2.43 2.39
CA GLN A 56 16.95 2.06 0.99
C GLN A 56 16.26 0.75 0.59
N LYS A 57 16.17 -0.24 1.48
CA LYS A 57 15.43 -1.49 1.20
C LYS A 57 13.93 -1.22 0.99
N LEU A 58 13.38 -0.26 1.73
CA LEU A 58 11.98 0.12 1.62
C LEU A 58 11.73 0.90 0.32
N ASP A 59 12.65 1.79 -0.04
CA ASP A 59 12.62 2.51 -1.32
C ASP A 59 12.71 1.54 -2.51
N ASP A 60 13.57 0.52 -2.43
CA ASP A 60 13.70 -0.52 -3.45
C ASP A 60 12.42 -1.37 -3.57
N LEU A 61 11.82 -1.76 -2.43
CA LEU A 61 10.55 -2.50 -2.39
C LEU A 61 9.40 -1.68 -2.98
N ALA A 62 9.28 -0.41 -2.61
CA ALA A 62 8.25 0.48 -3.15
C ALA A 62 8.38 0.64 -4.67
N ASN A 63 9.61 0.77 -5.18
CA ASN A 63 9.88 0.82 -6.61
C ASN A 63 9.53 -0.49 -7.33
N ASP A 64 9.79 -1.63 -6.70
CA ASP A 64 9.42 -2.95 -7.25
C ASP A 64 7.90 -3.13 -7.31
N CYS A 65 7.20 -2.79 -6.23
CA CYS A 65 5.74 -2.72 -6.18
C CYS A 65 5.18 -1.81 -7.28
N TYR A 66 5.75 -0.61 -7.46
CA TYR A 66 5.34 0.34 -8.48
C TYR A 66 5.48 -0.24 -9.91
N LYS A 67 6.64 -0.85 -10.21
CA LYS A 67 6.94 -1.42 -11.53
C LYS A 67 6.09 -2.65 -11.86
N GLN A 68 5.90 -3.56 -10.92
CA GLN A 68 5.13 -4.78 -11.14
C GLN A 68 3.62 -4.55 -11.04
N GLY A 69 3.19 -3.53 -10.30
CA GLY A 69 1.79 -3.13 -10.17
C GLY A 69 0.94 -4.27 -9.59
N ILE A 70 -0.14 -4.61 -10.30
CA ILE A 70 -1.08 -5.68 -9.91
C ILE A 70 -0.51 -7.09 -9.98
N ASN A 71 0.62 -7.27 -10.68
CA ASN A 71 1.27 -8.57 -10.81
C ASN A 71 2.23 -8.86 -9.65
N HIS A 72 2.47 -7.88 -8.78
CA HIS A 72 3.33 -8.06 -7.63
C HIS A 72 2.67 -9.04 -6.64
N PRO A 73 3.38 -10.05 -6.11
CA PRO A 73 2.79 -11.06 -5.22
C PRO A 73 2.22 -10.50 -3.91
N ARG A 74 2.62 -9.27 -3.54
CA ARG A 74 2.13 -8.55 -2.35
C ARG A 74 0.92 -7.68 -2.63
N PHE A 75 0.46 -7.59 -3.88
CA PHE A 75 -0.66 -6.73 -4.25
C PHE A 75 -1.91 -7.11 -3.46
N TYR A 76 -2.42 -6.15 -2.68
CA TYR A 76 -3.59 -6.36 -1.85
C TYR A 76 -4.86 -5.85 -2.55
N CYS A 77 -4.87 -4.58 -2.93
CA CYS A 77 -5.92 -3.95 -3.75
C CYS A 77 -5.46 -2.58 -4.26
N SER A 78 -6.27 -1.93 -5.09
CA SER A 78 -6.08 -0.57 -5.59
C SER A 78 -7.36 0.25 -5.49
N GLU A 79 -7.26 1.56 -5.34
CA GLU A 79 -8.39 2.48 -5.50
C GLU A 79 -8.98 2.45 -6.92
N LEU A 80 -8.20 2.03 -7.91
CA LEU A 80 -8.68 1.89 -9.27
C LEU A 80 -9.42 0.55 -9.44
N GLU A 81 -10.76 0.58 -9.44
CA GLU A 81 -11.61 -0.63 -9.40
C GLU A 81 -11.26 -1.69 -10.46
N ARG A 82 -10.86 -1.30 -11.67
CA ARG A 82 -10.47 -2.24 -12.75
C ARG A 82 -9.19 -3.04 -12.47
N GLU A 83 -8.39 -2.63 -11.49
CA GLU A 83 -7.18 -3.34 -11.06
C GLU A 83 -7.47 -4.43 -10.03
N ASN A 84 -8.70 -4.47 -9.50
CA ASN A 84 -9.10 -5.40 -8.46
C ASN A 84 -9.88 -6.58 -9.03
N THR A 85 -9.76 -7.72 -8.37
CA THR A 85 -10.80 -8.76 -8.43
C THR A 85 -12.08 -8.28 -7.73
N THR A 86 -13.19 -8.98 -7.96
CA THR A 86 -14.47 -8.71 -7.28
C THR A 86 -14.32 -8.71 -5.76
N GLU A 87 -13.57 -9.67 -5.21
CA GLU A 87 -13.35 -9.78 -3.76
C GLU A 87 -12.55 -8.59 -3.23
N GLN A 88 -11.45 -8.22 -3.90
CA GLN A 88 -10.62 -7.07 -3.52
C GLN A 88 -11.41 -5.76 -3.55
N ALA A 89 -12.29 -5.57 -4.54
CA ALA A 89 -13.14 -4.39 -4.64
C ALA A 89 -14.16 -4.31 -3.49
N ILE A 90 -14.78 -5.44 -3.10
CA ILE A 90 -15.70 -5.51 -1.95
C ILE A 90 -14.96 -5.23 -0.64
N THR A 91 -13.77 -5.81 -0.47
CA THR A 91 -12.92 -5.57 0.70
C THR A 91 -12.56 -4.11 0.82
N LEU A 92 -12.07 -3.49 -0.27
CA LEU A 92 -11.71 -2.07 -0.24
C LEU A 92 -12.90 -1.17 0.10
N LYS A 93 -14.09 -1.42 -0.50
CA LYS A 93 -15.30 -0.66 -0.16
C LYS A 93 -15.63 -0.73 1.33
N THR A 94 -15.59 -1.94 1.90
CA THR A 94 -15.81 -2.14 3.34
C THR A 94 -14.80 -1.35 4.18
N LEU A 95 -13.52 -1.38 3.80
CA LEU A 95 -12.45 -0.67 4.52
C LEU A 95 -12.58 0.86 4.44
N LEU A 96 -13.16 1.39 3.36
CA LEU A 96 -13.40 2.82 3.18
C LEU A 96 -14.68 3.30 3.87
N THR A 97 -15.67 2.43 4.06
CA THR A 97 -16.96 2.79 4.71
C THR A 97 -16.99 2.60 6.22
N SER A 98 -16.00 1.90 6.80
CA SER A 98 -15.97 1.54 8.23
C SER A 98 -15.41 2.67 9.13
N GLU A 99 -15.73 3.94 8.83
CA GLU A 99 -15.28 5.12 9.58
C GLU A 99 -15.87 5.24 10.99
#